data_AF-A0A7C5DR36-F1
#
_entry.id   AF-A0A7C5DR36-F1
#
_cell.length_a   1.000
_cell.length_b   1.000
_cell.length_c   1.000
_cell.angle_alpha   90.00
_cell.angle_beta   90.00
_cell.angle_gamma   90.00
#
_symmetry.space_group_name_H-M   'P 1'
#
loop_
_entity.id
_entity.type
_entity.pdbx_description
1 polymer ?
#
loop_
_entity_poly.entity_id
_entity_poly.type
_entity_poly.pdbx_seq_one_letter_code
_entity_poly.pdbx_strand_id
1 'polypeptide(L)' 'MAQLLADRRDVDFVLHEQLEISRVSEHENFAEFNKKTIDMIVTEARNLAIKEILPTQEIGDREGV' A
#
# COMPACT_ATOMS: atom_id res chain seq x y z
N MET A 1 -9.69 2.08 16.62
CA MET A 1 -9.68 0.62 16.42
C MET A 1 -8.46 0.31 15.56
N ALA A 2 -7.55 -0.55 16.01
CA ALA A 2 -6.45 -1.02 15.16
C ALA A 2 -7.08 -1.76 13.99
N GLN A 3 -6.95 -1.21 12.78
CA GLN A 3 -7.49 -1.83 11.58
C GLN A 3 -6.51 -2.92 11.16
N LEU A 4 -6.83 -4.18 11.50
CA LEU A 4 -5.97 -5.34 11.20
C LEU A 4 -5.72 -5.54 9.69
N LEU A 5 -6.64 -5.06 8.84
CA LEU A 5 -6.54 -5.20 7.40
C LEU A 5 -5.57 -4.16 6.82
N ALA A 6 -4.53 -4.68 6.15
CA ALA A 6 -3.43 -3.89 5.59
C ALA A 6 -2.87 -2.89 6.63
N ASP A 7 -2.23 -3.42 7.66
CA ASP A 7 -1.66 -2.61 8.74
C ASP A 7 -0.62 -1.64 8.17
N ARG A 8 -1.01 -0.36 8.15
CA ARG A 8 -0.20 0.70 7.59
C ARG A 8 1.13 0.85 8.33
N ARG A 9 1.14 0.62 9.64
CA ARG A 9 2.33 0.79 10.47
C ARG A 9 3.39 -0.25 10.13
N ASP A 10 2.98 -1.49 9.93
CA ASP A 10 3.89 -2.58 9.57
C ASP A 10 4.49 -2.36 8.18
N VAL A 11 3.66 -1.95 7.22
CA VAL A 11 4.14 -1.59 5.86
C VAL A 11 5.12 -0.41 5.90
N ASP A 12 4.81 0.65 6.65
CA ASP A 12 5.69 1.81 6.79
C ASP A 12 7.02 1.43 7.45
N PHE A 13 7.00 0.55 8.45
CA PHE A 13 8.21 0.03 9.11
C PHE A 13 9.11 -0.71 8.12
N VAL A 14 8.56 -1.65 7.35
CA VAL A 14 9.34 -2.39 6.34
C VAL A 14 9.92 -1.44 5.29
N LEU A 15 9.08 -0.55 4.74
CA LEU A 15 9.49 0.33 3.66
C LEU A 15 10.53 1.36 4.09
N HIS A 16 10.31 2.08 5.19
CA HIS A 16 11.15 3.21 5.57
C HIS A 16 12.27 2.85 6.53
N GLU A 17 12.03 1.93 7.47
CA GLU A 17 13.03 1.59 8.50
C GLU A 17 13.92 0.43 8.10
N GLN A 18 13.36 -0.63 7.50
CA GLN A 18 14.18 -1.79 7.11
C GLN A 18 14.83 -1.62 5.73
N LEU A 19 14.09 -1.07 4.77
CA LEU A 19 14.53 -0.99 3.37
C LEU A 19 15.03 0.38 2.93
N GLU A 20 14.82 1.43 3.74
CA GLU A 20 15.15 2.82 3.38
C GLU A 20 14.64 3.20 1.97
N ILE A 21 13.41 2.79 1.63
CA ILE A 21 12.92 2.72 0.25
C ILE A 21 13.06 4.03 -0.53
N SER A 22 13.03 5.19 0.14
CA SER A 22 13.20 6.48 -0.52
C SER A 22 14.55 6.64 -1.23
N ARG A 23 15.56 5.84 -0.91
CA ARG A 23 16.87 5.87 -1.58
C ARG A 23 16.79 5.42 -3.03
N VAL A 24 15.75 4.70 -3.43
CA VAL A 24 15.57 4.33 -4.85
C VAL A 24 15.46 5.56 -5.75
N SER A 25 15.00 6.71 -5.24
CA SER A 25 14.94 7.96 -6.01
C SER A 25 16.30 8.52 -6.41
N GLU A 26 17.40 7.99 -5.87
CA GLU A 26 18.76 8.32 -6.32
C GLU A 26 19.07 7.72 -7.71
N HIS A 27 18.33 6.70 -8.13
CA HIS A 27 18.45 6.13 -9.47
C HIS A 27 17.52 6.85 -10.45
N GLU A 28 18.05 7.19 -11.63
CA GLU A 28 17.32 7.96 -12.66
C GLU A 28 15.96 7.36 -13.03
N ASN A 29 15.88 6.02 -13.16
CA ASN A 29 14.64 5.30 -13.48
C ASN A 29 13.56 5.39 -12.39
N PHE A 30 13.92 5.81 -11.18
CA PHE A 30 13.03 5.83 -10.02
C PHE A 30 12.99 7.22 -9.35
N ALA A 31 13.50 8.26 -10.00
CA ALA A 31 13.66 9.59 -9.42
C ALA A 31 12.35 10.21 -8.89
N GLU A 32 11.20 9.79 -9.42
CA GLU A 32 9.87 10.24 -8.98
C GLU A 32 9.40 9.64 -7.65
N PHE A 33 9.98 8.50 -7.22
CA PHE A 33 9.59 7.76 -6.02
C PHE A 33 10.28 8.29 -4.76
N ASN A 34 10.12 9.58 -4.48
CA ASN A 34 10.51 10.16 -3.20
C ASN A 34 9.56 9.68 -2.08
N LYS A 35 9.95 9.91 -0.81
CA LYS A 35 9.18 9.50 0.37
C LYS A 35 7.69 9.89 0.29
N LYS A 36 7.40 11.14 -0.10
CA LYS A 36 6.02 11.64 -0.19
C LYS A 36 5.22 10.89 -1.25
N THR A 37 5.80 10.64 -2.42
CA THR A 37 5.16 9.88 -3.50
C THR A 37 4.87 8.45 -3.05
N ILE A 38 5.83 7.79 -2.41
CA ILE A 38 5.67 6.43 -1.89
C ILE A 38 4.57 6.38 -0.83
N ASP A 39 4.56 7.32 0.12
CA ASP A 39 3.56 7.36 1.18
C ASP A 39 2.13 7.53 0.64
N MET A 40 1.98 8.36 -0.40
CA MET A 40 0.73 8.56 -1.14
C MET A 40 0.29 7.27 -1.83
N ILE A 41 1.18 6.60 -2.58
CA ILE A 41 0.85 5.35 -3.29
C ILE A 41 0.33 4.29 -2.32
N VAL A 42 1.03 4.08 -1.20
CA VAL A 42 0.61 3.08 -0.20
C VAL A 42 -0.74 3.47 0.42
N THR A 43 -1.04 4.77 0.56
CA THR A 43 -2.33 5.25 1.08
C THR A 43 -3.46 4.94 0.11
N GLU A 44 -3.28 5.26 -1.16
CA GLU A 44 -4.30 5.03 -2.18
C GLU A 44 -4.49 3.54 -2.47
N ALA A 45 -3.41 2.75 -2.52
CA ALA A 45 -3.49 1.30 -2.64
C ALA A 45 -4.31 0.69 -1.49
N ARG A 46 -4.11 1.18 -0.26
CA ARG A 46 -4.88 0.73 0.90
C ARG A 46 -6.35 1.16 0.81
N ASN A 47 -6.63 2.38 0.37
CA ASN A 47 -7.99 2.86 0.16
C ASN A 47 -8.73 1.98 -0.85
N LEU A 48 -8.10 1.70 -1.99
CA LEU A 48 -8.62 0.81 -3.02
C LEU A 48 -8.89 -0.60 -2.47
N ALA A 49 -7.91 -1.17 -1.75
CA ALA A 49 -8.03 -2.51 -1.19
C ALA A 49 -9.21 -2.65 -0.22
N ILE A 50 -9.45 -1.65 0.63
CA ILE A 50 -10.49 -1.70 1.66
C ILE A 50 -11.86 -1.31 1.12
N LYS A 51 -11.93 -0.30 0.27
CA LYS A 51 -13.22 0.26 -0.18
C LYS A 51 -13.78 -0.41 -1.41
N GLU A 52 -12.92 -0.85 -2.32
CA GLU A 52 -13.36 -1.36 -3.61
C GLU A 52 -13.13 -2.87 -3.73
N ILE A 53 -11.96 -3.39 -3.32
CA ILE A 53 -11.62 -4.81 -3.49
C ILE A 53 -12.24 -5.69 -2.41
N LEU A 54 -12.11 -5.31 -1.13
CA LEU A 54 -12.62 -6.13 -0.03
C LEU A 54 -14.13 -6.43 -0.13
N PRO A 55 -15.01 -5.47 -0.50
CA PRO A 55 -16.43 -5.76 -0.65
C PRO A 55 -16.75 -6.77 -1.74
N THR A 56 -15.90 -6.92 -2.76
CA THR A 56 -16.15 -7.90 -3.84
C THR A 56 -15.86 -9.32 -3.41
N GLN A 57 -15.14 -9.55 -2.30
CA GLN A 57 -14.83 -10.92 -1.84
C GLN A 57 -16.09 -11.71 -1.50
N GLU A 58 -17.04 -11.12 -0.76
CA GLU A 58 -18.28 -11.80 -0.37
C GLU A 58 -19.15 -12.12 -1.58
N ILE A 59 -19.24 -11.19 -2.54
CA ILE A 59 -20.01 -11.36 -3.77
C ILE A 59 -19.39 -12.47 -4.62
N GLY A 60 -18.07 -12.41 -4.85
CA GLY A 60 -17.36 -13.39 -5.65
C GLY A 60 -17.41 -14.80 -5.08
N ASP A 61 -17.37 -14.96 -3.75
CA ASP A 61 -17.51 -16.27 -3.09
C ASP A 61 -18.92 -16.86 -3.27
N ARG A 62 -19.96 -16.02 -3.24
CA ARG A 62 -21.37 -16.46 -3.35
C ARG A 62 -21.83 -16.72 -4.77
N GLU A 63 -21.49 -15.82 -5.68
CA GLU A 63 -22.02 -15.82 -7.04
C GLU A 63 -21.12 -16.60 -8.01
N GLY A 64 -19.84 -16.76 -7.69
CA GLY A 64 -18.85 -17.29 -8.62
C GLY A 64 -18.49 -16.30 -9.72
N VAL A 65 -17.54 -16.69 -10.58
CA VAL A 65 -17.08 -15.89 -11.74
C VAL A 65 -17.76 -16.36 -13.02
#